data_AF-A0A3Q3JTD2-F1
#
_entry.id   AF-A0A3Q3JTD2-F1
#
_cell.length_a   1.000
_cell.length_b   1.000
_cell.length_c   1.000
_cell.angle_alpha   90.00
_cell.angle_beta   90.00
_cell.angle_gamma   90.00
#
_symmetry.space_group_name_H-M   'P 1'
#
loop_
_entity.id
_entity.type
_entity.pdbx_description
1 polymer ?
#
loop_
_entity_poly.entity_id
_entity_poly.type
_entity_poly.pdbx_seq_one_letter_code
_entity_poly.pdbx_strand_id
1 'polypeptide(L)'
;MPKGGKKGGHKGRMRTYTSPEEIDAQMKAEKERKKQEQEQEELEEGGAAQNETAELKLPASGSDDSDDENSQRRRAGVEGLIEIENPNRMAQKSKKVTQIELDEPKQLSRREREEIEKQKAKERYMKMHLAGKTDQAKADLARLAIIRKQREDAAKKKEEEKKAAASRGMNSLSLK
;
A
#
# COMPACT_ATOMS: atom_id res chain seq x y z
N MET A 1 32.03 -6.24 -43.77
CA MET A 1 32.64 -5.58 -42.58
C MET A 1 31.51 -4.96 -41.75
N PRO A 2 31.24 -5.41 -40.52
CA PRO A 2 30.19 -4.80 -39.70
C PRO A 2 30.70 -3.48 -39.10
N LYS A 3 30.03 -2.37 -39.40
CA LYS A 3 30.30 -1.06 -38.79
C LYS A 3 29.82 -1.09 -37.33
N GLY A 4 30.72 -1.46 -36.42
CA GLY A 4 30.51 -1.36 -34.98
C GLY A 4 30.30 0.11 -34.57
N GLY A 5 29.03 0.53 -34.47
CA GLY A 5 28.65 1.83 -33.96
C GLY A 5 29.17 2.00 -32.53
N LYS A 6 30.02 3.00 -32.33
CA LYS A 6 30.59 3.38 -31.04
C LYS A 6 29.43 3.75 -30.10
N LYS A 7 29.06 2.86 -29.17
CA LYS A 7 28.14 3.17 -28.07
C LYS A 7 28.79 4.26 -27.23
N GLY A 8 28.53 5.52 -27.58
CA GLY A 8 28.96 6.69 -26.84
C GLY A 8 28.47 6.54 -25.41
N GLY A 9 29.40 6.44 -24.46
CA GLY A 9 29.05 6.29 -23.06
C GLY A 9 28.15 7.43 -22.62
N HIS A 10 27.17 7.14 -21.77
CA HIS A 10 26.28 8.13 -21.14
C HIS A 10 27.01 9.09 -20.19
N LYS A 11 28.33 9.23 -20.31
CA LYS A 11 29.16 10.16 -19.55
C LYS A 11 28.85 11.57 -20.07
N GLY A 12 28.12 12.35 -19.27
CA GLY A 12 27.72 13.72 -19.61
C GLY A 12 26.23 13.89 -19.97
N ARG A 13 25.44 12.81 -20.02
CA ARG A 13 23.98 12.95 -20.10
C ARG A 13 23.47 13.45 -18.75
N MET A 14 22.81 14.61 -18.71
CA MET A 14 22.15 15.12 -17.51
C MET A 14 21.25 14.02 -16.93
N ARG A 15 21.42 13.74 -15.64
CA ARG A 15 20.54 12.82 -14.91
C ARG A 15 19.19 13.51 -14.80
N THR A 16 18.23 13.08 -15.61
CA THR A 16 16.83 13.47 -15.46
C THR A 16 16.28 12.70 -14.28
N TYR A 17 15.88 13.40 -13.23
CA TYR A 17 15.13 12.80 -12.14
C TYR A 17 13.66 12.80 -12.53
N THR A 18 13.00 11.66 -12.38
CA THR A 18 11.55 11.53 -12.52
C THR A 18 10.88 12.49 -11.53
N SER A 19 9.87 13.22 -11.99
CA SER A 19 9.16 14.15 -11.11
C SER A 19 8.40 13.38 -10.00
N PRO A 20 8.21 13.96 -8.80
CA PRO A 20 7.48 13.29 -7.72
C PRO A 20 6.07 12.87 -8.16
N GLU A 21 5.39 13.70 -8.95
CA GLU A 21 4.06 13.42 -9.49
C GLU A 21 4.08 12.23 -10.47
N GLU A 22 5.12 12.09 -11.29
CA GLU A 22 5.26 10.92 -12.17
C GLU A 22 5.54 9.64 -11.39
N ILE A 23 6.31 9.70 -10.31
CA ILE A 23 6.55 8.54 -9.44
C ILE A 23 5.25 8.09 -8.79
N ASP A 24 4.47 9.04 -8.26
CA ASP A 24 3.17 8.75 -7.65
C ASP A 24 2.16 8.21 -8.67
N ALA A 25 2.14 8.76 -9.88
CA ALA A 25 1.30 8.27 -10.97
C ALA A 25 1.69 6.84 -11.38
N GLN A 26 2.99 6.52 -11.46
CA GLN A 26 3.46 5.17 -11.76
C GLN A 26 3.07 4.17 -10.66
N MET A 27 3.25 4.54 -9.39
CA MET A 27 2.86 3.69 -8.25
C MET A 27 1.35 3.47 -8.21
N LYS A 28 0.55 4.49 -8.54
CA LYS A 28 -0.91 4.37 -8.61
C LYS A 28 -1.35 3.45 -9.76
N ALA A 29 -0.75 3.61 -10.94
CA ALA A 29 -1.04 2.77 -12.10
C ALA A 29 -0.67 1.30 -11.85
N GLU A 30 0.47 1.03 -11.19
CA GLU A 30 0.87 -0.33 -10.83
C GLU A 30 -0.12 -0.95 -9.82
N LYS A 31 -0.56 -0.17 -8.84
CA LYS A 31 -1.56 -0.62 -7.85
C LYS A 31 -2.91 -0.91 -8.48
N GLU A 32 -3.36 -0.09 -9.43
CA GLU A 32 -4.60 -0.32 -10.18
C GLU A 32 -4.50 -1.56 -11.07
N ARG A 33 -3.38 -1.74 -11.77
CA ARG A 33 -3.14 -2.95 -12.58
C ARG A 33 -3.15 -4.21 -11.73
N LYS A 34 -2.47 -4.19 -10.58
CA LYS A 34 -2.47 -5.32 -9.65
C LYS A 34 -3.86 -5.61 -9.09
N LYS A 35 -4.64 -4.58 -8.81
CA LYS A 35 -6.03 -4.74 -8.36
C LYS A 35 -6.90 -5.35 -9.46
N GLN A 36 -6.74 -4.90 -10.70
CA GLN A 36 -7.45 -5.47 -11.85
C GLN A 36 -7.04 -6.92 -12.12
N GLU A 37 -5.76 -7.26 -11.95
CA GLU A 37 -5.26 -8.63 -12.07
C GLU A 37 -5.86 -9.53 -10.99
N GLN A 38 -5.91 -9.06 -9.74
CA GLN A 38 -6.58 -9.78 -8.64
C GLN A 38 -8.08 -9.95 -8.86
N GLU A 39 -8.75 -8.90 -9.37
CA GLU A 39 -10.18 -8.95 -9.67
C GLU A 39 -10.46 -9.85 -10.89
N GLN A 40 -9.55 -9.91 -11.87
CA GLN A 40 -9.60 -10.88 -12.98
C GLN A 40 -9.33 -12.31 -12.50
N GLU A 41 -8.39 -12.53 -11.59
CA GLU A 41 -8.14 -13.84 -10.97
C GLU A 41 -9.37 -14.30 -10.17
N GLU A 42 -10.00 -13.39 -9.41
CA GLU A 42 -11.22 -13.66 -8.66
C GLU A 42 -12.43 -13.92 -9.58
N LEU A 43 -12.49 -13.25 -10.74
CA LEU A 43 -13.52 -13.47 -11.76
C LEU A 43 -13.26 -14.71 -12.63
N GLU A 44 -12.01 -15.13 -12.86
CA GLU A 44 -11.68 -16.40 -13.52
C GLU A 44 -11.92 -17.58 -12.58
N GLU A 45 -11.63 -17.45 -11.28
CA GLU A 45 -11.94 -18.44 -10.25
C GLU A 45 -13.46 -18.51 -9.96
N GLY A 46 -14.19 -17.39 -10.09
CA GLY A 46 -15.65 -17.31 -9.96
C GLY A 46 -16.46 -17.52 -11.25
N GLY A 47 -15.82 -17.48 -12.42
CA GLY A 47 -16.45 -17.44 -13.75
C GLY A 47 -16.43 -18.76 -14.53
N ALA A 48 -15.69 -19.77 -14.06
CA ALA A 48 -15.63 -21.10 -14.69
C ALA A 48 -16.87 -21.99 -14.40
N ALA A 49 -18.05 -21.40 -14.23
CA ALA A 49 -19.27 -22.11 -13.83
C ALA A 49 -20.46 -21.97 -14.79
N GLN A 50 -20.34 -21.33 -15.96
CA GLN A 50 -21.46 -21.23 -16.90
C GLN A 50 -21.03 -21.37 -18.39
N ASN A 51 -21.26 -22.57 -18.95
CA ASN A 51 -21.30 -22.98 -20.37
C ASN A 51 -20.00 -22.79 -21.18
N GLU A 52 -19.39 -23.79 -21.84
CA GLU A 52 -19.96 -24.82 -22.72
C GLU A 52 -19.12 -26.12 -22.71
N THR A 53 -19.78 -27.22 -23.06
CA THR A 53 -19.32 -28.61 -23.05
C THR A 53 -18.30 -28.95 -24.14
N ALA A 54 -17.10 -29.43 -23.76
CA ALA A 54 -16.37 -30.47 -24.49
C ALA A 54 -15.35 -31.18 -23.57
N GLU A 55 -15.72 -32.41 -23.19
CA GLU A 55 -14.87 -33.53 -22.75
C GLU A 55 -13.58 -33.25 -21.97
N LEU A 56 -13.66 -33.22 -20.63
CA LEU A 56 -12.56 -33.66 -19.76
C LEU A 56 -13.14 -34.21 -18.44
N LYS A 57 -13.54 -35.48 -18.51
CA LYS A 57 -13.65 -36.51 -17.46
C LYS A 57 -13.29 -36.08 -16.03
N LEU A 58 -14.30 -35.81 -15.19
CA LEU A 58 -14.37 -36.24 -13.78
C LEU A 58 -15.84 -36.48 -13.38
N PRO A 59 -16.20 -37.64 -12.79
CA PRO A 59 -17.59 -38.00 -12.55
C PRO A 59 -18.22 -37.27 -11.36
N ALA A 60 -19.27 -36.51 -11.68
CA ALA A 60 -20.58 -36.41 -11.06
C ALA A 60 -20.72 -36.52 -9.52
N SER A 61 -21.24 -35.41 -8.99
CA SER A 61 -22.21 -35.31 -7.88
C SER A 61 -23.16 -36.52 -7.79
N GLY A 62 -23.26 -37.07 -6.57
CA GLY A 62 -24.34 -37.94 -6.13
C GLY A 62 -24.81 -37.45 -4.77
N SER A 63 -25.93 -36.73 -4.78
CA SER A 63 -26.78 -36.49 -3.62
C SER A 63 -27.10 -37.82 -2.95
N ASP A 64 -26.72 -37.99 -1.68
CA ASP A 64 -27.33 -38.99 -0.79
C ASP A 64 -27.65 -38.28 0.53
N ASP A 65 -28.93 -37.99 0.64
CA ASP A 65 -29.67 -37.80 1.88
C ASP A 65 -29.36 -38.98 2.80
N SER A 66 -28.59 -38.78 3.88
CA SER A 66 -28.37 -39.86 4.83
C SER A 66 -28.02 -39.33 6.22
N ASP A 67 -29.09 -39.31 7.02
CA ASP A 67 -29.17 -39.45 8.46
C ASP A 67 -28.03 -40.36 9.00
N ASP A 68 -26.95 -39.78 9.53
CA ASP A 68 -25.79 -40.54 10.03
C ASP A 68 -25.99 -40.96 11.50
N GLU A 69 -27.04 -41.73 11.71
CA GLU A 69 -27.15 -42.78 12.73
C GLU A 69 -26.59 -44.07 12.12
N ASN A 70 -25.33 -44.08 11.62
CA ASN A 70 -24.73 -45.36 11.28
C ASN A 70 -23.20 -45.36 11.24
N SER A 71 -22.62 -46.23 12.05
CA SER A 71 -21.22 -46.65 12.11
C SER A 71 -20.72 -47.38 10.84
N GLN A 72 -21.16 -46.96 9.65
CA GLN A 72 -21.06 -47.71 8.38
C GLN A 72 -20.39 -46.99 7.20
N ARG A 73 -19.83 -45.78 7.35
CA ARG A 73 -18.91 -45.27 6.32
C ARG A 73 -17.70 -46.21 6.24
N ARG A 74 -17.52 -46.90 5.12
CA ARG A 74 -16.44 -47.88 4.90
C ARG A 74 -15.10 -47.17 5.04
N ARG A 75 -14.50 -47.29 6.23
CA ARG A 75 -13.11 -46.87 6.46
C ARG A 75 -12.22 -47.73 5.59
N ALA A 76 -11.34 -47.11 4.82
CA ALA A 76 -10.49 -47.84 3.89
C ALA A 76 -9.30 -48.46 4.64
N GLY A 77 -9.04 -49.74 4.41
CA GLY A 77 -7.88 -50.43 4.98
C GLY A 77 -7.92 -50.57 6.51
N VAL A 78 -6.83 -50.19 7.18
CA VAL A 78 -6.63 -50.34 8.64
C VAL A 78 -7.21 -49.16 9.44
N GLU A 79 -7.79 -48.18 8.76
CA GLU A 79 -8.36 -46.99 9.38
C GLU A 79 -9.51 -47.36 10.32
N GLY A 80 -9.31 -47.15 11.63
CA GLY A 80 -10.30 -47.46 12.67
C GLY A 80 -10.21 -48.86 13.28
N LEU A 81 -9.21 -49.68 12.91
CA LEU A 81 -8.95 -50.98 13.55
C LEU A 81 -8.21 -50.83 14.89
N ILE A 82 -7.48 -49.73 15.07
CA ILE A 82 -6.76 -49.40 16.30
C ILE A 82 -7.43 -48.18 16.93
N GLU A 83 -7.76 -48.28 18.22
CA GLU A 83 -8.29 -47.17 19.00
C GLU A 83 -7.20 -46.13 19.23
N ILE A 84 -7.47 -44.88 18.84
CA ILE A 84 -6.50 -43.79 18.95
C ILE A 84 -6.71 -43.10 20.31
N GLU A 85 -6.04 -43.57 21.35
CA GLU A 85 -6.01 -42.98 22.71
C GLU A 85 -5.11 -41.73 22.81
N ASN A 86 -5.04 -40.90 21.78
CA ASN A 86 -4.23 -39.69 21.85
C ASN A 86 -5.07 -38.58 22.50
N PRO A 87 -4.77 -38.14 23.74
CA PRO A 87 -5.56 -37.13 24.44
C PRO A 87 -5.51 -35.75 23.76
N ASN A 88 -4.49 -35.48 22.93
CA ASN A 88 -4.40 -34.25 22.13
C ASN A 88 -5.08 -34.37 20.76
N ARG A 89 -5.71 -35.51 20.44
CA ARG A 89 -6.37 -35.70 19.15
C ARG A 89 -7.66 -34.91 19.11
N MET A 90 -7.64 -33.81 18.38
CA MET A 90 -8.83 -33.03 18.07
C MET A 90 -9.68 -33.79 17.06
N ALA A 91 -10.84 -34.29 17.48
CA ALA A 91 -11.80 -34.90 16.58
C ALA A 91 -12.46 -33.82 15.71
N GLN A 92 -12.29 -33.91 14.39
CA GLN A 92 -12.95 -33.03 13.43
C GLN A 92 -14.45 -33.39 13.40
N LYS A 93 -15.27 -32.55 14.04
CA LYS A 93 -16.73 -32.64 13.94
C LYS A 93 -17.17 -31.68 12.83
N SER A 94 -17.89 -32.18 11.83
CA SER A 94 -18.52 -31.34 10.81
C SER A 94 -19.57 -30.45 11.48
N LYS A 95 -19.28 -29.16 11.62
CA LYS A 95 -20.26 -28.16 12.09
C LYS A 95 -21.09 -27.69 10.90
N LYS A 96 -22.39 -27.54 11.12
CA LYS A 96 -23.30 -26.95 10.12
C LYS A 96 -22.94 -25.47 9.94
N VAL A 97 -22.92 -25.00 8.69
CA VAL A 97 -22.50 -23.64 8.31
C VAL A 97 -23.27 -22.54 9.08
N THR A 98 -24.52 -22.81 9.45
CA THR A 98 -25.39 -21.90 10.21
C THR A 98 -25.01 -21.71 11.68
N GLN A 99 -24.13 -22.55 12.24
CA GLN A 99 -23.64 -22.46 13.63
C GLN A 99 -22.22 -21.89 13.72
N ILE A 100 -21.65 -21.46 12.60
CA ILE A 100 -20.37 -20.75 12.60
C ILE A 100 -20.70 -19.28 12.91
N GLU A 101 -20.64 -18.91 14.19
CA GLU A 101 -20.68 -17.51 14.62
C GLU A 101 -19.46 -16.79 14.02
N LEU A 102 -19.69 -16.05 12.93
CA LEU A 102 -18.68 -15.25 12.21
C LEU A 102 -18.38 -13.90 12.90
N ASP A 103 -19.04 -13.62 14.02
CA ASP A 103 -19.01 -12.32 14.70
C ASP A 103 -17.87 -12.16 15.72
N GLU A 104 -17.10 -13.21 16.01
CA GLU A 104 -15.87 -13.01 16.79
C GLU A 104 -14.78 -12.41 15.89
N PRO A 105 -14.20 -11.24 16.26
CA PRO A 105 -13.10 -10.66 15.50
C PRO A 105 -11.97 -11.67 15.47
N LYS A 106 -11.78 -12.26 14.29
CA LYS A 106 -10.72 -13.20 13.98
C LYS A 106 -9.44 -12.64 14.58
N GLN A 107 -8.94 -13.30 15.63
CA GLN A 107 -7.76 -12.87 16.35
C GLN A 107 -6.62 -12.90 15.33
N LEU A 108 -6.33 -11.72 14.75
CA LEU A 108 -5.32 -11.54 13.71
C LEU A 108 -4.06 -12.28 14.14
N SER A 109 -3.49 -13.05 13.22
CA SER A 109 -2.29 -13.84 13.47
C SER A 109 -1.24 -12.93 14.11
N ARG A 110 -0.42 -13.47 15.01
CA ARG A 110 0.64 -12.70 15.71
C ARG A 110 1.46 -11.85 14.72
N ARG A 111 1.71 -12.38 13.52
CA ARG A 111 2.36 -11.67 12.40
C ARG A 111 1.57 -10.47 11.88
N GLU A 112 0.27 -10.63 11.68
CA GLU A 112 -0.60 -9.57 11.15
C GLU A 112 -0.76 -8.42 12.16
N ARG A 113 -0.77 -8.72 13.46
CA ARG A 113 -0.80 -7.68 14.51
C ARG A 113 0.43 -6.80 14.50
N GLU A 114 1.61 -7.43 14.47
CA GLU A 114 2.88 -6.72 14.43
C GLU A 114 3.03 -5.91 13.14
N GLU A 115 2.51 -6.40 12.01
CA GLU A 115 2.55 -5.68 10.74
C GLU A 115 1.62 -4.47 10.73
N ILE A 116 0.39 -4.60 11.25
CA ILE A 116 -0.54 -3.47 11.40
C ILE A 116 0.01 -2.43 12.36
N GLU A 117 0.63 -2.83 13.47
CA GLU A 117 1.25 -1.91 14.41
C GLU A 117 2.44 -1.18 13.78
N LYS A 118 3.27 -1.89 13.02
CA LYS A 118 4.38 -1.30 12.27
C LYS A 118 3.89 -0.29 11.22
N GLN A 119 2.78 -0.57 10.53
CA GLN A 119 2.16 0.37 9.61
C GLN A 119 1.64 1.61 10.36
N LYS A 120 0.86 1.42 11.43
CA LYS A 120 0.34 2.51 12.27
C LYS A 120 1.46 3.38 12.86
N ALA A 121 2.58 2.78 13.27
CA ALA A 121 3.74 3.50 13.78
C ALA A 121 4.39 4.38 12.71
N LYS A 122 4.56 3.85 11.49
CA LYS A 122 5.06 4.63 10.34
C LYS A 122 4.11 5.77 9.99
N GLU A 123 2.81 5.51 9.91
CA GLU A 123 1.81 6.54 9.62
C GLU A 123 1.81 7.63 10.69
N ARG A 124 1.89 7.24 11.97
CA ARG A 124 1.99 8.20 13.08
C ARG A 124 3.26 9.04 12.97
N TYR A 125 4.40 8.43 12.65
CA TYR A 125 5.64 9.16 12.44
C TYR A 125 5.50 10.16 11.28
N MET A 126 5.01 9.70 10.12
CA MET A 126 4.78 10.54 8.95
C MET A 126 3.81 11.69 9.25
N LYS A 127 2.70 11.40 9.96
CA LYS A 127 1.74 12.42 10.40
C LYS A 127 2.38 13.46 11.32
N MET A 128 3.20 13.03 12.27
CA MET A 128 3.93 13.92 13.17
C MET A 128 5.01 14.74 12.42
N HIS A 129 5.64 14.17 11.40
CA HIS A 129 6.62 14.83 10.56
C HIS A 129 5.97 15.92 9.70
N LEU A 130 4.87 15.58 9.01
CA LEU A 130 4.07 16.53 8.25
C LEU A 130 3.48 17.64 9.13
N ALA A 131 3.09 17.32 10.36
CA ALA A 131 2.64 18.30 11.34
C ALA A 131 3.79 19.19 11.88
N GLY A 132 5.03 18.98 11.46
CA GLY A 132 6.18 19.77 11.92
C GLY A 132 6.61 19.46 13.35
N LYS A 133 6.18 18.33 13.92
CA LYS A 133 6.43 18.00 15.34
C LYS A 133 7.72 17.22 15.57
N THR A 134 8.22 16.50 14.56
CA THR A 134 9.54 15.87 14.61
C THR A 134 10.65 16.90 14.57
N ASP A 135 11.79 16.63 15.20
CA ASP A 135 12.89 17.59 15.28
C ASP A 135 13.46 17.99 13.92
N GLN A 136 13.47 17.07 12.95
CA GLN A 136 13.85 17.36 11.56
C GLN A 136 12.91 18.40 10.92
N ALA A 137 11.60 18.14 10.94
CA ALA A 137 10.63 19.08 10.38
C ALA A 137 10.61 20.43 11.12
N LYS A 138 10.84 20.45 12.44
CA LYS A 138 11.02 21.70 13.20
C LYS A 138 12.24 22.49 12.72
N ALA A 139 13.36 21.82 12.51
CA ALA A 139 14.58 22.45 12.00
C ALA A 139 14.37 23.03 10.60
N ASP A 140 13.71 22.29 9.71
CA ASP A 140 13.38 22.77 8.36
C ASP A 140 12.43 23.97 8.39
N LEU A 141 11.39 23.93 9.23
CA LEU A 141 10.50 25.07 9.43
C LEU A 141 11.23 26.29 10.00
N ALA A 142 12.13 26.09 10.97
CA ALA A 142 12.96 27.16 11.53
C ALA A 142 13.88 27.77 10.46
N ARG A 143 14.51 26.92 9.62
CA ARG A 143 15.33 27.37 8.50
C ARG A 143 14.52 28.19 7.49
N LEU A 144 13.32 27.73 7.14
CA LEU A 144 12.41 28.48 6.26
C LEU A 144 11.97 29.80 6.89
N ALA A 145 11.71 29.84 8.20
CA ALA A 145 11.36 31.07 8.91
C ALA A 145 12.49 32.11 8.88
N ILE A 146 13.74 31.68 9.04
CA ILE A 146 14.93 32.55 8.90
C ILE A 146 14.98 33.16 7.48
N ILE A 147 14.78 32.34 6.45
CA ILE A 147 14.79 32.82 5.05
C ILE A 147 13.65 33.81 4.81
N ARG A 148 12.44 33.53 5.30
CA ARG A 148 11.31 34.47 5.21
C ARG A 148 11.64 35.80 5.87
N LYS A 149 12.17 35.77 7.10
CA LYS A 149 12.59 36.98 7.82
C LYS A 149 13.64 37.77 7.04
N GLN A 150 14.66 37.11 6.51
CA GLN A 150 15.69 37.77 5.71
C GLN A 150 15.12 38.42 4.44
N ARG A 151 14.14 37.78 3.79
CA ARG A 151 13.47 38.35 2.61
C ARG A 151 12.60 39.54 2.97
N GLU A 152 11.84 39.45 4.06
CA GLU A 152 11.02 40.55 4.56
C GLU A 152 11.87 41.74 4.98
N ASP A 153 12.97 41.52 5.71
CA ASP A 153 13.89 42.56 6.13
C ASP A 153 14.59 43.22 4.92
N ALA A 154 14.97 42.43 3.90
CA ALA A 154 15.52 42.97 2.66
C ALA A 154 14.49 43.77 1.84
N ALA A 155 13.24 43.32 1.78
CA ALA A 155 12.15 44.04 1.13
C ALA A 155 11.87 45.38 1.84
N LYS A 156 11.77 45.36 3.17
CA LYS A 156 11.61 46.57 4.00
C LYS A 156 12.75 47.56 3.80
N LYS A 157 14.00 47.10 3.87
CA LYS A 157 15.18 47.96 3.60
C LYS A 157 15.12 48.57 2.20
N LYS A 158 14.75 47.80 1.18
CA LYS A 158 14.61 48.29 -0.20
C LYS A 158 13.48 49.33 -0.33
N GLU A 159 12.38 49.17 0.40
CA GLU A 159 11.28 50.16 0.41
C GLU A 159 11.67 51.44 1.14
N GLU A 160 12.35 51.33 2.28
CA GLU A 160 12.87 52.49 3.04
C GLU A 160 13.90 53.27 2.23
N GLU A 161 14.85 52.59 1.58
CA GLU A 161 15.83 53.21 0.69
C GLU A 161 15.16 53.90 -0.50
N LYS A 162 14.16 53.27 -1.12
CA LYS A 162 13.38 53.89 -2.20
C LYS A 162 12.62 55.13 -1.71
N LYS A 163 12.01 55.08 -0.53
CA LYS A 163 11.27 56.20 0.05
C LYS A 163 12.22 57.35 0.42
N ALA A 164 13.40 57.05 0.97
CA ALA A 164 14.44 58.03 1.26
C ALA A 164 15.05 58.63 -0.01
N ALA A 165 15.24 57.83 -1.07
CA ALA A 165 15.68 58.33 -2.37
C ALA A 165 14.61 59.21 -3.04
N ALA A 166 13.34 58.84 -2.95
CA ALA A 166 12.23 59.64 -3.45
C ALA A 166 12.08 60.97 -2.69
N SER A 167 12.16 60.97 -1.36
CA SER A 167 12.11 62.20 -0.56
C SER A 167 13.33 63.10 -0.80
N ARG A 168 14.54 62.52 -0.91
CA ARG A 168 15.75 63.27 -1.32
C ARG A 168 15.63 63.85 -2.74
N GLY A 169 15.05 63.10 -3.67
CA GLY A 169 14.80 63.56 -5.05
C GLY A 169 13.73 64.66 -5.13
N MET A 170 12.68 64.60 -4.32
CA MET A 170 11.68 65.68 -4.24
C MET A 170 12.27 66.95 -3.61
N ASN A 171 13.05 66.81 -2.54
CA ASN A 171 13.72 67.97 -1.90
C ASN A 171 14.75 68.63 -2.82
N SER A 172 15.41 67.89 -3.71
CA SER A 172 16.37 68.48 -4.66
C SER A 172 15.70 69.14 -5.86
N LEU A 173 14.46 68.74 -6.22
CA LEU A 173 13.65 69.44 -7.22
C LEU A 173 13.02 70.73 -6.68
N SER A 174 12.68 70.81 -5.38
CA SER A 174 12.06 71.99 -4.79
C SER A 174 13.04 73.14 -4.47
N LEU A 175 14.35 72.92 -4.62
CA LEU A 175 15.40 73.92 -4.40
C LEU A 175 15.96 74.53 -5.72
N LYS A 176 15.33 74.25 -6.86
CA LYS A 176 15.63 74.86 -8.16
C LYS A 176 14.46 75.70 -8.62
#